data_AF-A0A850GRH9-F1
#
_entry.id   AF-A0A850GRH9-F1
#
_cell.length_a   1.000
_cell.length_b   1.000
_cell.length_c   1.000
_cell.angle_alpha   90.00
_cell.angle_beta   90.00
_cell.angle_gamma   90.00
#
_symmetry.space_group_name_H-M   'P 1'
#
loop_
_entity.id
_entity.type
_entity.pdbx_description
1 polymer ?
#
loop_
_entity_poly.entity_id
_entity_poly.type
_entity_poly.pdbx_seq_one_letter_code
_entity_poly.pdbx_strand_id
1 'polypeptide(L)'
;MKGGSLALLVEDNRTTRRVVRSMLEELGFVVAEVASAGEARRFVAGSSKLPRVAFVDWGLPDAEGVDLIREWRAQPRMHRCALVMLTIRAQIEAINEALEAGADEFVMKPCTVEGLAAKLELLDFPELDRCEVGPVGAGDLPPRRLLIVDDSAIARRMIELALRGREDVELVGAVANGRVALERVLAEQLELLILDLEMPQMDGIELLRELREVSPNTEVIVFSSHSQRGAEQTVEALRLGARDYLLKPERMDSIEQSLDYVREQLGRRIEALGERAMPALAAPPPVASAPAFQFTPAPGEWVEPEVLLIAASTGGPMVLTQLLTALPGPLAVPVVVVQHLPEDFIPLFAEQLAEASGLHVKVAEPGEIATAGGVWLAPGTAHLRLRRDERGLLCFEHSRGPRIHGCRPAADVLFSSAARSVGDRAVAVVLTGMGTDGCEGARELVAAGGRVFAQDRDSSVVWGMPGAVTRAGLVERELEADELPDALVALVGELGAQEGRQ
;
A
#
# COMPACT_ATOMS: atom_id res chain seq x y z
N MET A 1 12.49 3.07 36.51
CA MET A 1 13.38 2.66 35.40
C MET A 1 12.80 1.36 34.84
N LYS A 2 12.09 1.41 33.71
CA LYS A 2 11.55 0.21 33.06
C LYS A 2 12.73 -0.66 32.62
N GLY A 3 12.81 -1.90 33.08
CA GLY A 3 13.94 -2.80 32.85
C GLY A 3 13.82 -3.49 31.49
N GLY A 4 14.37 -2.88 30.44
CA GLY A 4 14.44 -3.48 29.11
C GLY A 4 15.38 -4.69 29.06
N SER A 5 15.09 -5.63 28.16
CA SER A 5 15.94 -6.80 27.93
C SER A 5 17.21 -6.41 27.19
N LEU A 6 18.32 -7.11 27.50
CA LEU A 6 19.63 -6.79 26.95
C LEU A 6 19.75 -7.38 25.53
N ALA A 7 19.97 -6.52 24.53
CA ALA A 7 20.36 -6.90 23.18
C ALA A 7 21.86 -6.66 22.98
N LEU A 8 22.55 -7.57 22.32
CA LEU A 8 23.94 -7.39 21.89
C LEU A 8 23.99 -7.14 20.38
N LEU A 9 24.55 -6.02 19.95
CA LEU A 9 24.75 -5.70 18.54
C LEU A 9 26.25 -5.80 18.19
N VAL A 10 26.59 -6.75 17.33
CA VAL A 10 27.94 -7.02 16.81
C VAL A 10 28.00 -6.55 15.35
N GLU A 11 28.57 -5.36 15.15
CA GLU A 11 28.58 -4.69 13.83
C GLU A 11 29.83 -3.81 13.75
N ASP A 12 30.65 -3.93 12.71
CA ASP A 12 31.88 -3.15 12.59
C ASP A 12 31.61 -1.74 12.01
N ASN A 13 30.65 -1.63 11.09
CA ASN A 13 30.28 -0.37 10.47
C ASN A 13 29.57 0.56 11.46
N ARG A 14 30.25 1.65 11.83
CA ARG A 14 29.76 2.63 12.81
C ARG A 14 28.40 3.24 12.44
N THR A 15 28.12 3.43 11.16
CA THR A 15 26.85 4.01 10.68
C THR A 15 25.72 2.99 10.83
N THR A 16 25.92 1.77 10.32
CA THR A 16 24.95 0.67 10.47
C THR A 16 24.67 0.38 11.94
N ARG A 17 25.73 0.31 12.75
CA ARG A 17 25.63 0.05 14.19
C ARG A 17 24.78 1.10 14.90
N ARG A 18 24.96 2.37 14.55
CA ARG A 18 24.18 3.49 15.10
C ARG A 18 22.70 3.41 14.72
N VAL A 19 22.39 3.05 13.47
CA VAL A 19 21.02 2.95 12.96
C VAL A 19 20.31 1.78 13.63
N VAL A 20 20.90 0.57 13.59
CA VAL A 20 20.30 -0.64 14.19
C VAL A 20 20.17 -0.51 15.71
N ARG A 21 21.14 0.12 16.39
CA ARG A 21 21.00 0.45 17.81
C ARG A 21 19.75 1.30 18.07
N SER A 22 19.56 2.37 17.30
CA SER A 22 18.41 3.27 17.48
C SER A 22 17.09 2.52 17.32
N MET A 23 17.01 1.61 16.34
CA MET A 23 15.83 0.76 16.12
C MET A 23 15.58 -0.18 17.30
N LEU A 24 16.63 -0.82 17.83
CA LEU A 24 16.51 -1.72 18.99
C LEU A 24 16.13 -0.98 20.29
N GLU A 25 16.66 0.24 20.48
CA GLU A 25 16.28 1.10 21.61
C GLU A 25 14.81 1.55 21.49
N GLU A 26 14.34 1.84 20.28
CA GLU A 26 12.92 2.13 20.00
C GLU A 26 12.01 0.94 20.31
N LEU A 27 12.48 -0.28 20.04
CA LEU A 27 11.83 -1.53 20.42
C LEU A 27 11.97 -1.87 21.92
N GLY A 28 12.54 -0.99 22.74
CA GLY A 28 12.59 -1.15 24.20
C GLY A 28 13.75 -2.01 24.72
N PHE A 29 14.72 -2.37 23.88
CA PHE A 29 15.92 -3.08 24.32
C PHE A 29 16.95 -2.12 24.93
N VAL A 30 17.70 -2.64 25.91
CA VAL A 30 18.97 -2.04 26.32
C VAL A 30 20.05 -2.63 25.42
N VAL A 31 20.72 -1.81 24.62
CA VAL A 31 21.66 -2.29 23.60
C VAL A 31 23.11 -2.18 24.09
N ALA A 32 23.83 -3.30 24.09
CA ALA A 32 25.28 -3.35 24.19
C ALA A 32 25.88 -3.45 22.78
N GLU A 33 26.89 -2.65 22.49
CA GLU A 33 27.52 -2.57 21.16
C GLU A 33 28.96 -3.08 21.20
N VAL A 34 29.33 -3.87 20.21
CA VAL A 34 30.71 -4.30 19.96
C VAL A 34 31.01 -4.24 18.46
N ALA A 35 32.27 -4.03 18.10
CA ALA A 35 32.69 -3.80 16.72
C ALA A 35 33.43 -4.99 16.08
N SER A 36 33.64 -6.08 16.83
CA SER A 36 34.37 -7.26 16.35
C SER A 36 33.92 -8.54 17.06
N ALA A 37 34.21 -9.70 16.48
CA ALA A 37 33.93 -11.00 17.08
C ALA A 37 34.75 -11.20 18.37
N GLY A 38 36.00 -10.74 18.40
CA GLY A 38 36.86 -10.77 19.59
C GLY A 38 36.31 -9.94 20.76
N GLU A 39 35.70 -8.78 20.48
CA GLU A 39 34.97 -7.99 21.49
C GLU A 39 33.72 -8.72 21.98
N ALA A 40 32.94 -9.31 21.07
CA ALA A 40 31.75 -10.08 21.40
C ALA A 40 32.07 -11.29 22.31
N ARG A 41 33.15 -12.02 22.03
CA ARG A 41 33.63 -13.14 22.89
C ARG A 41 33.98 -12.67 24.29
N ARG A 42 34.71 -11.55 24.43
CA ARG A 42 35.05 -10.97 25.74
C ARG A 42 33.80 -10.51 26.50
N PHE A 43 32.84 -9.91 25.80
CA PHE A 43 31.57 -9.50 26.38
C PHE A 43 30.81 -10.71 26.96
N VAL A 44 30.61 -11.77 26.18
CA VAL A 44 29.93 -12.98 26.63
C VAL A 44 30.70 -13.73 27.72
N ALA A 45 32.05 -13.73 27.66
CA ALA A 45 32.87 -14.38 28.67
C ALA A 45 32.84 -13.66 30.03
N GLY A 46 32.85 -12.32 30.03
CA GLY A 46 32.92 -11.51 31.24
C GLY A 46 31.57 -11.07 31.83
N SER A 47 30.46 -11.28 31.13
CA SER A 47 29.14 -10.82 31.57
C SER A 47 28.43 -11.81 32.49
N SER A 48 27.97 -11.34 33.65
CA SER A 48 27.11 -12.12 34.56
C SER A 48 25.66 -12.22 34.08
N LYS A 49 25.22 -11.26 33.26
CA LYS A 49 23.91 -11.26 32.57
C LYS A 49 24.15 -11.33 31.07
N LEU A 50 23.79 -12.46 30.46
CA LEU A 50 23.88 -12.65 29.02
C LEU A 50 22.75 -11.88 28.30
N PRO A 51 22.99 -11.46 27.04
CA PRO A 51 21.94 -10.87 26.23
C PRO A 51 20.80 -11.88 26.01
N ARG A 52 19.57 -11.40 25.88
CA ARG A 52 18.46 -12.25 25.43
C ARG A 52 18.45 -12.41 23.92
N VAL A 53 18.93 -11.42 23.18
CA VAL A 53 19.12 -11.48 21.72
C VAL A 53 20.48 -10.91 21.33
N ALA A 54 21.13 -11.51 20.36
CA ALA A 54 22.35 -10.99 19.73
C ALA A 54 22.16 -10.86 18.23
N PHE A 55 22.39 -9.66 17.70
CA PHE A 55 22.44 -9.35 16.28
C PHE A 55 23.89 -9.36 15.82
N VAL A 56 24.22 -10.24 14.88
CA VAL A 56 25.60 -10.47 14.45
C VAL A 56 25.73 -10.16 12.97
N ASP A 57 26.56 -9.19 12.62
CA ASP A 57 26.89 -8.97 11.21
C ASP A 57 27.67 -10.16 10.63
N TRP A 58 27.39 -10.46 9.37
CA TRP A 58 28.10 -11.49 8.63
C TRP A 58 29.59 -11.20 8.50
N GLY A 59 29.97 -9.97 8.16
CA GLY A 59 31.33 -9.58 7.83
C GLY A 59 32.02 -8.81 8.93
N LEU A 60 32.57 -9.51 9.92
CA LEU A 60 33.33 -8.86 10.99
C LEU A 60 34.83 -8.76 10.64
N PRO A 61 35.56 -7.76 11.16
CA PRO A 61 36.95 -7.51 10.78
C PRO A 61 37.94 -8.60 11.20
N ASP A 62 37.57 -9.45 12.17
CA ASP A 62 38.42 -10.46 12.78
C ASP A 62 37.87 -11.91 12.69
N ALA A 63 36.67 -12.11 12.16
CA ALA A 63 36.05 -13.42 11.89
C ALA A 63 34.80 -13.27 11.01
N GLU A 64 34.27 -14.36 10.47
CA GLU A 64 32.91 -14.34 9.90
C GLU A 64 31.87 -14.50 11.02
N GLY A 65 30.73 -13.82 10.89
CA GLY A 65 29.65 -13.86 11.88
C GLY A 65 29.07 -15.26 12.07
N VAL A 66 29.03 -16.08 11.00
CA VAL A 66 28.58 -17.48 11.03
C VAL A 66 29.42 -18.34 11.97
N ASP A 67 30.73 -18.11 12.02
CA ASP A 67 31.64 -18.86 12.90
C ASP A 67 31.41 -18.49 14.36
N LEU A 68 31.17 -17.20 14.63
CA LEU A 68 30.81 -16.73 15.96
C LEU A 68 29.50 -17.35 16.47
N ILE A 69 28.49 -17.48 15.59
CA ILE A 69 27.22 -18.14 15.92
C ILE A 69 27.44 -19.64 16.23
N ARG A 70 28.20 -20.37 15.41
CA ARG A 70 28.55 -21.79 15.69
C ARG A 70 29.22 -21.95 17.04
N GLU A 71 30.21 -21.10 17.33
CA GLU A 71 30.92 -21.09 18.61
C GLU A 71 29.99 -20.81 19.80
N TRP A 72 29.03 -19.90 19.66
CA TRP A 72 28.06 -19.61 20.71
C TRP A 72 27.04 -20.73 20.88
N ARG A 73 26.60 -21.39 19.82
CA ARG A 73 25.72 -22.56 19.93
C ARG A 73 26.39 -23.77 20.58
N ALA A 74 27.70 -23.90 20.46
CA ALA A 74 28.46 -24.90 21.20
C ALA A 74 28.54 -24.61 22.72
N GLN A 75 28.17 -23.41 23.18
CA GLN A 75 28.21 -23.03 24.60
C GLN A 75 26.82 -23.14 25.26
N PRO A 76 26.62 -24.03 26.25
CA PRO A 76 25.31 -24.22 26.90
C PRO A 76 24.70 -22.94 27.48
N ARG A 77 25.55 -22.01 27.94
CA ARG A 77 25.11 -20.73 28.50
C ARG A 77 24.45 -19.80 27.47
N MET A 78 24.76 -19.95 26.19
CA MET A 78 24.22 -19.13 25.10
C MET A 78 22.97 -19.72 24.45
N HIS A 79 22.52 -20.92 24.87
CA HIS A 79 21.33 -21.57 24.31
C HIS A 79 20.03 -20.79 24.54
N ARG A 80 20.01 -19.91 25.55
CA ARG A 80 18.86 -19.04 25.86
C ARG A 80 18.93 -17.66 25.18
N CYS A 81 20.02 -17.38 24.46
CA CYS A 81 20.16 -16.15 23.68
C CYS A 81 19.69 -16.42 22.26
N ALA A 82 18.74 -15.63 21.76
CA ALA A 82 18.37 -15.67 20.37
C ALA A 82 19.50 -15.09 19.51
N LEU A 83 19.94 -15.78 18.47
CA LEU A 83 21.04 -15.37 17.60
C LEU A 83 20.48 -15.00 16.23
N VAL A 84 20.55 -13.72 15.88
CA VAL A 84 20.02 -13.17 14.64
C VAL A 84 21.17 -12.71 13.76
N MET A 85 21.24 -13.23 12.54
CA MET A 85 22.25 -12.83 11.56
C MET A 85 21.84 -11.53 10.84
N LEU A 86 22.75 -10.56 10.70
CA LEU A 86 22.55 -9.40 9.84
C LEU A 86 23.33 -9.59 8.53
N THR A 87 22.67 -9.49 7.37
CA THR A 87 23.29 -9.74 6.05
C THR A 87 22.95 -8.65 5.03
N ILE A 88 23.86 -8.37 4.10
CA ILE A 88 23.66 -7.47 2.95
C ILE A 88 23.24 -8.22 1.66
N ARG A 89 23.13 -9.56 1.69
CA ARG A 89 22.80 -10.40 0.52
C ARG A 89 21.60 -11.31 0.79
N ALA A 90 20.70 -11.40 -0.20
CA ALA A 90 19.49 -12.24 -0.18
C ALA A 90 19.70 -13.64 -0.83
N GLN A 91 20.91 -14.20 -0.77
CA GLN A 91 21.19 -15.49 -1.41
C GLN A 91 20.74 -16.64 -0.51
N ILE A 92 20.03 -17.61 -1.08
CA ILE A 92 19.48 -18.78 -0.36
C ILE A 92 20.59 -19.56 0.34
N GLU A 93 21.77 -19.64 -0.27
CA GLU A 93 22.94 -20.32 0.28
C GLU A 93 23.43 -19.68 1.58
N ALA A 94 23.44 -18.34 1.65
CA ALA A 94 23.86 -17.60 2.84
C ALA A 94 22.84 -17.72 3.98
N ILE A 95 21.54 -17.74 3.66
CA ILE A 95 20.47 -17.98 4.66
C ILE A 95 20.60 -19.39 5.25
N ASN A 96 20.75 -20.40 4.39
CA ASN A 96 20.92 -21.79 4.83
C ASN A 96 22.17 -21.95 5.68
N GLU A 97 23.28 -21.33 5.29
CA GLU A 97 24.53 -21.39 6.06
C GLU A 97 24.38 -20.75 7.45
N ALA A 98 23.67 -19.63 7.57
CA ALA A 98 23.40 -19.00 8.88
C ALA A 98 22.52 -19.90 9.77
N LEU A 99 21.49 -20.52 9.21
CA LEU A 99 20.61 -21.44 9.94
C LEU A 99 21.34 -22.73 10.34
N GLU A 100 22.18 -23.29 9.46
CA GLU A 100 23.03 -24.45 9.75
C GLU A 100 24.09 -24.13 10.82
N ALA A 101 24.60 -22.90 10.85
CA ALA A 101 25.45 -22.40 11.93
C ALA A 101 24.70 -22.29 13.28
N GLY A 102 23.36 -22.32 13.24
CA GLY A 102 22.47 -22.26 14.38
C GLY A 102 21.97 -20.86 14.71
N ALA A 103 21.92 -19.93 13.74
CA ALA A 103 21.14 -18.72 13.88
C ALA A 103 19.65 -19.09 14.02
N ASP A 104 18.92 -18.39 14.89
CA ASP A 104 17.47 -18.58 14.98
C ASP A 104 16.74 -17.83 13.85
N GLU A 105 17.34 -16.75 13.35
CA GLU A 105 16.74 -15.89 12.33
C GLU A 105 17.80 -15.04 11.62
N PHE A 106 17.41 -14.38 10.53
CA PHE A 106 18.24 -13.39 9.83
C PHE A 106 17.47 -12.11 9.49
N VAL A 107 18.21 -11.02 9.31
CA VAL A 107 17.70 -9.70 8.94
C VAL A 107 18.55 -9.14 7.81
N MET A 108 17.90 -8.75 6.72
CA MET A 108 18.58 -8.09 5.60
C MET A 108 18.81 -6.60 5.87
N LYS A 109 19.98 -6.11 5.45
CA LYS A 109 20.34 -4.70 5.46
C LYS A 109 20.11 -4.08 4.07
N PRO A 110 19.55 -2.86 3.98
CA PRO A 110 19.07 -2.03 5.09
C PRO A 110 17.78 -2.59 5.70
N CYS A 111 17.73 -2.69 7.03
CA CYS A 111 16.54 -3.12 7.76
C CYS A 111 15.72 -1.92 8.25
N THR A 112 14.43 -2.14 8.49
CA THR A 112 13.53 -1.17 9.11
C THR A 112 13.16 -1.60 10.54
N VAL A 113 12.56 -0.70 11.32
CA VAL A 113 12.07 -1.00 12.67
C VAL A 113 11.05 -2.13 12.62
N GLU A 114 10.15 -2.11 11.64
CA GLU A 114 9.09 -3.11 11.44
C GLU A 114 9.69 -4.46 11.03
N GLY A 115 10.68 -4.46 10.13
CA GLY A 115 11.38 -5.69 9.74
C GLY A 115 12.12 -6.34 10.91
N LEU A 116 12.72 -5.53 11.80
CA LEU A 116 13.39 -6.01 13.00
C LEU A 116 12.39 -6.50 14.05
N ALA A 117 11.27 -5.78 14.23
CA ALA A 117 10.18 -6.15 15.11
C ALA A 117 9.55 -7.48 14.71
N ALA A 118 9.22 -7.67 13.42
CA ALA A 118 8.64 -8.90 12.91
C ALA A 118 9.54 -10.12 13.18
N LYS A 119 10.87 -9.97 13.03
CA LYS A 119 11.82 -11.05 13.35
C LYS A 119 11.91 -11.32 14.86
N LEU A 120 11.80 -10.29 15.69
CA LEU A 120 11.81 -10.44 17.16
C LEU A 120 10.49 -11.01 17.69
N GLU A 121 9.36 -10.75 17.03
CA GLU A 121 8.07 -11.36 17.33
C GLU A 121 8.08 -12.87 17.06
N LEU A 122 8.67 -13.31 15.93
CA LEU A 122 8.87 -14.75 15.64
C LEU A 122 9.72 -15.48 16.69
N LEU A 123 10.53 -14.73 17.46
CA LEU A 123 11.42 -15.25 18.49
C LEU A 123 10.85 -15.11 19.92
N ASP A 124 9.55 -14.80 20.06
CA ASP A 124 8.80 -14.71 21.32
C ASP A 124 9.42 -13.72 22.34
N PHE A 125 9.71 -12.48 21.94
CA PHE A 125 10.19 -11.41 22.84
C PHE A 125 9.05 -10.56 23.41
N PRO A 126 8.61 -10.77 24.68
CA PRO A 126 7.46 -10.09 25.27
C PRO A 126 7.73 -8.65 25.75
N GLU A 127 8.98 -8.17 25.68
CA GLU A 127 9.38 -6.82 26.16
C GLU A 127 9.04 -5.67 25.21
N LEU A 128 8.44 -5.97 24.05
CA LEU A 128 7.84 -4.99 23.14
C LEU A 128 6.61 -4.37 23.85
N ASP A 129 6.88 -3.37 24.70
CA ASP A 129 5.88 -2.72 25.55
C ASP A 129 4.87 -1.97 24.66
N ARG A 130 3.62 -2.42 24.79
CA ARG A 130 2.45 -2.08 23.99
C ARG A 130 2.16 -0.57 24.04
N CYS A 131 2.47 0.14 22.96
CA CYS A 131 1.63 1.25 22.52
C CYS A 131 0.47 0.63 21.75
N GLU A 132 -0.74 0.81 22.25
CA GLU A 132 -1.97 0.28 21.68
C GLU A 132 -2.19 0.80 20.26
N VAL A 133 -1.76 0.02 19.28
CA VAL A 133 -2.55 -0.32 18.10
C VAL A 133 -2.43 -1.82 17.99
N GLY A 134 -3.38 -2.54 18.57
CA GLY A 134 -3.33 -4.00 18.53
C GLY A 134 -3.34 -4.48 17.08
N PRO A 135 -2.47 -5.43 16.68
CA PRO A 135 -2.79 -6.24 15.53
C PRO A 135 -4.07 -7.00 15.88
N VAL A 136 -5.15 -6.75 15.15
CA VAL A 136 -6.22 -7.75 15.04
C VAL A 136 -5.54 -8.97 14.42
N GLY A 137 -5.46 -10.06 15.17
CA GLY A 137 -4.58 -11.19 14.86
C GLY A 137 -4.76 -11.73 13.45
N ALA A 138 -3.66 -11.81 12.70
CA ALA A 138 -3.47 -12.77 11.62
C ALA A 138 -3.04 -14.14 12.19
N GLY A 139 -3.70 -14.57 13.27
CA GLY A 139 -3.38 -15.78 14.02
C GLY A 139 -4.66 -16.43 14.53
N ASP A 140 -5.59 -16.69 13.60
CA ASP A 140 -6.70 -17.67 13.71
C ASP A 140 -7.64 -17.63 12.48
N LEU A 141 -7.39 -16.77 11.49
CA LEU A 141 -8.13 -16.84 10.23
C LEU A 141 -7.54 -17.96 9.36
N PRO A 142 -8.38 -18.86 8.83
CA PRO A 142 -7.91 -19.88 7.90
C PRO A 142 -7.28 -19.20 6.67
N PRO A 143 -6.28 -19.84 6.06
CA PRO A 143 -5.65 -19.32 4.84
C PRO A 143 -6.70 -19.07 3.76
N ARG A 144 -6.58 -17.94 3.05
CA ARG A 144 -7.55 -17.57 2.01
C ARG A 144 -7.52 -18.58 0.88
N ARG A 145 -8.70 -19.09 0.53
CA ARG A 145 -8.83 -20.10 -0.52
C ARG A 145 -8.72 -19.45 -1.90
N LEU A 146 -7.59 -19.67 -2.56
CA LEU A 146 -7.21 -19.02 -3.81
C LEU A 146 -7.31 -19.96 -5.02
N LEU A 147 -7.87 -19.45 -6.13
CA LEU A 147 -7.83 -20.11 -7.43
C LEU A 147 -7.08 -19.26 -8.46
N ILE A 148 -6.15 -19.89 -9.19
CA ILE A 148 -5.47 -19.26 -10.33
C ILE A 148 -6.25 -19.59 -11.60
N VAL A 149 -6.56 -18.57 -12.41
CA VAL A 149 -7.33 -18.69 -13.64
C VAL A 149 -6.56 -17.99 -14.75
N ASP A 150 -5.83 -18.76 -15.56
CA ASP A 150 -4.99 -18.23 -16.65
C ASP A 150 -4.78 -19.32 -17.70
N ASP A 151 -4.92 -19.04 -19.00
CA ASP A 151 -4.76 -20.04 -20.05
C ASP A 151 -3.28 -20.46 -20.26
N SER A 152 -2.34 -19.59 -19.91
CA SER A 152 -0.91 -19.80 -19.99
C SER A 152 -0.40 -20.68 -18.84
N ALA A 153 0.04 -21.89 -19.19
CA ALA A 153 0.67 -22.81 -18.24
C ALA A 153 1.92 -22.19 -17.55
N ILE A 154 2.63 -21.31 -18.24
CA ILE A 154 3.81 -20.62 -17.68
C ILE A 154 3.37 -19.59 -16.63
N ALA A 155 2.33 -18.81 -16.91
CA ALA A 155 1.79 -17.83 -15.97
C ALA A 155 1.24 -18.51 -14.72
N ARG A 156 0.43 -19.57 -14.88
CA ARG A 156 -0.05 -20.39 -13.76
C ARG A 156 1.12 -20.90 -12.91
N ARG A 157 2.15 -21.46 -13.55
CA ARG A 157 3.32 -21.98 -12.83
C ARG A 157 4.12 -20.90 -12.11
N MET A 158 4.22 -19.71 -12.69
CA MET A 158 4.90 -18.57 -12.08
C MET A 158 4.18 -18.11 -10.81
N ILE A 159 2.86 -17.97 -10.88
CA ILE A 159 2.03 -17.61 -9.72
C ILE A 159 2.11 -18.69 -8.64
N GLU A 160 2.00 -19.97 -9.01
CA GLU A 160 2.18 -21.09 -8.07
C GLU A 160 3.51 -21.01 -7.32
N LEU A 161 4.62 -20.74 -8.02
CA LEU A 161 5.95 -20.62 -7.43
C LEU A 161 6.11 -19.35 -6.59
N ALA A 162 5.45 -18.26 -6.98
CA ALA A 162 5.43 -17.00 -6.24
C ALA A 162 4.68 -17.15 -4.91
N LEU A 163 3.61 -17.94 -4.88
CA LEU A 163 2.80 -18.20 -3.68
C LEU A 163 3.39 -19.26 -2.73
N ARG A 164 4.46 -19.98 -3.14
CA ARG A 164 5.08 -20.99 -2.27
C ARG A 164 5.63 -20.38 -0.98
N GLY A 165 5.34 -21.03 0.14
CA GLY A 165 5.81 -20.61 1.47
C GLY A 165 4.94 -19.55 2.13
N ARG A 166 3.84 -19.13 1.49
CA ARG A 166 2.82 -18.28 2.10
C ARG A 166 1.87 -19.11 2.94
N GLU A 167 1.64 -18.68 4.18
CA GLU A 167 0.71 -19.32 5.12
C GLU A 167 -0.67 -18.62 5.14
N ASP A 168 -0.77 -17.43 4.57
CA ASP A 168 -2.01 -16.63 4.49
C ASP A 168 -2.92 -17.02 3.32
N VAL A 169 -2.47 -17.94 2.45
CA VAL A 169 -3.18 -18.38 1.25
C VAL A 169 -3.13 -19.89 1.10
N GLU A 170 -4.29 -20.50 0.84
CA GLU A 170 -4.43 -21.89 0.45
C GLU A 170 -4.68 -21.93 -1.06
N LEU A 171 -3.70 -22.41 -1.83
CA LEU A 171 -3.89 -22.60 -3.26
C LEU A 171 -4.78 -23.83 -3.52
N VAL A 172 -6.05 -23.57 -3.82
CA VAL A 172 -7.07 -24.58 -4.14
C VAL A 172 -6.85 -25.19 -5.53
N GLY A 173 -6.21 -24.44 -6.43
CA GLY A 173 -5.62 -24.98 -7.65
C GLY A 173 -5.50 -23.95 -8.78
N ALA A 174 -5.29 -24.44 -9.99
CA ALA A 174 -5.09 -23.62 -11.17
C ALA A 174 -5.88 -24.18 -12.36
N VAL A 175 -6.61 -23.32 -13.08
CA VAL A 175 -7.47 -23.69 -14.21
C VAL A 175 -7.17 -22.79 -15.42
N ALA A 176 -7.51 -23.27 -16.61
CA ALA A 176 -7.08 -22.67 -17.88
C ALA A 176 -8.16 -21.86 -18.62
N ASN A 177 -9.38 -21.75 -18.07
CA ASN A 177 -10.47 -20.99 -18.69
C ASN A 177 -11.52 -20.58 -17.66
N GLY A 178 -12.33 -19.57 -18.00
CA GLY A 178 -13.33 -19.03 -17.10
C GLY A 178 -14.48 -19.97 -16.80
N ARG A 179 -14.88 -20.86 -17.72
CA ARG A 179 -16.00 -21.80 -17.50
C ARG A 179 -15.71 -22.74 -16.34
N VAL A 180 -14.52 -23.35 -16.35
CA VAL A 180 -14.09 -24.24 -15.26
C VAL A 180 -13.88 -23.45 -13.97
N ALA A 181 -13.40 -22.21 -14.04
CA ALA A 181 -13.27 -21.36 -12.86
C ALA A 181 -14.63 -21.08 -12.20
N LEU A 182 -15.65 -20.75 -12.99
CA LEU A 182 -17.01 -20.51 -12.50
C LEU A 182 -17.60 -21.75 -11.81
N GLU A 183 -17.43 -22.92 -12.41
CA GLU A 183 -17.85 -24.20 -11.80
C GLU A 183 -17.17 -24.44 -10.44
N ARG A 184 -15.86 -24.15 -10.35
CA ARG A 184 -15.12 -24.30 -9.10
C ARG A 184 -15.52 -23.27 -8.05
N VAL A 185 -15.76 -22.01 -8.40
CA VAL A 185 -16.23 -20.99 -7.44
C VAL A 185 -17.57 -21.38 -6.83
N LEU A 186 -18.47 -21.99 -7.61
CA LEU A 186 -19.76 -22.47 -7.11
C LEU A 186 -19.63 -23.71 -6.22
N ALA A 187 -18.65 -24.57 -6.48
CA ALA A 187 -18.46 -25.83 -5.76
C ALA A 187 -17.55 -25.70 -4.53
N GLU A 188 -16.61 -24.77 -4.58
CA GLU A 188 -15.51 -24.61 -3.65
C GLU A 188 -15.57 -23.16 -3.16
N GLN A 189 -15.72 -22.93 -1.85
CA GLN A 189 -15.84 -21.58 -1.27
C GLN A 189 -14.54 -20.77 -1.47
N LEU A 190 -14.37 -20.23 -2.67
CA LEU A 190 -13.19 -19.49 -3.09
C LEU A 190 -13.33 -18.02 -2.69
N GLU A 191 -12.31 -17.53 -2.01
CA GLU A 191 -12.27 -16.17 -1.47
C GLU A 191 -11.46 -15.22 -2.36
N LEU A 192 -10.51 -15.75 -3.12
CA LEU A 192 -9.62 -14.96 -3.97
C LEU A 192 -9.35 -15.64 -5.31
N LEU A 193 -9.48 -14.90 -6.40
CA LEU A 193 -9.07 -15.31 -7.74
C LEU A 193 -7.93 -14.43 -8.24
N ILE A 194 -6.92 -15.07 -8.83
CA ILE A 194 -5.95 -14.40 -9.70
C ILE A 194 -6.38 -14.71 -11.13
N LEU A 195 -6.79 -13.68 -11.86
CA LEU A 195 -7.56 -13.82 -13.10
C LEU A 195 -6.86 -13.18 -14.30
N ASP A 196 -6.52 -13.99 -15.30
CA ASP A 196 -6.23 -13.51 -16.63
C ASP A 196 -7.50 -13.08 -17.37
N LEU A 197 -7.38 -12.07 -18.23
CA LEU A 197 -8.52 -11.52 -18.98
C LEU A 197 -8.65 -12.10 -20.39
N GLU A 198 -7.60 -12.72 -20.93
CA GLU A 198 -7.51 -13.15 -22.32
C GLU A 198 -7.49 -14.68 -22.43
N MET A 199 -8.63 -15.31 -22.17
CA MET A 199 -8.75 -16.77 -22.19
C MET A 199 -9.76 -17.26 -23.24
N PRO A 200 -9.58 -18.49 -23.77
CA PRO A 200 -10.55 -19.10 -24.68
C PRO A 200 -11.83 -19.53 -23.94
N GLN A 201 -12.91 -19.70 -24.72
CA GLN A 201 -14.25 -20.16 -24.30
C GLN A 201 -15.05 -19.17 -23.46
N MET A 202 -14.53 -18.81 -22.28
CA MET A 202 -15.07 -17.77 -21.42
C MET A 202 -13.89 -16.94 -20.95
N ASP A 203 -13.88 -15.67 -21.36
CA ASP A 203 -12.81 -14.75 -21.02
C ASP A 203 -12.94 -14.23 -19.59
N GLY A 204 -11.94 -13.50 -19.09
CA GLY A 204 -11.94 -13.02 -17.71
C GLY A 204 -13.02 -11.97 -17.43
N ILE A 205 -13.45 -11.21 -18.43
CA ILE A 205 -14.50 -10.19 -18.27
C ILE A 205 -15.87 -10.85 -18.16
N GLU A 206 -16.16 -11.82 -19.03
CA GLU A 206 -17.36 -12.65 -18.96
C GLU A 206 -17.42 -13.39 -17.62
N LEU A 207 -16.32 -14.01 -17.20
CA LEU A 207 -16.25 -14.67 -15.89
C LEU A 207 -16.55 -13.68 -14.76
N LEU A 208 -15.94 -12.50 -14.77
CA LEU A 208 -16.12 -11.52 -13.70
C LEU A 208 -17.58 -11.05 -13.60
N ARG A 209 -18.29 -10.86 -14.72
CA ARG A 209 -19.72 -10.52 -14.73
C ARG A 209 -20.55 -11.61 -14.07
N GLU A 210 -20.34 -12.86 -14.47
CA GLU A 210 -21.04 -14.02 -13.90
C GLU A 210 -20.72 -14.17 -12.40
N LEU A 211 -19.46 -14.00 -12.00
CA LEU A 211 -19.04 -14.05 -10.59
C LEU A 211 -19.73 -13.00 -9.74
N ARG A 212 -19.96 -11.79 -10.26
CA ARG A 212 -20.66 -10.74 -9.49
C ARG A 212 -22.12 -11.07 -9.24
N GLU A 213 -22.75 -11.91 -10.06
CA GLU A 213 -24.11 -12.39 -9.83
C GLU A 213 -24.16 -13.55 -8.82
N VAL A 214 -23.21 -14.50 -8.92
CA VAL A 214 -23.29 -15.75 -8.14
C VAL A 214 -22.44 -15.78 -6.86
N SER A 215 -21.34 -15.02 -6.84
CA SER A 215 -20.40 -14.93 -5.71
C SER A 215 -19.79 -13.52 -5.62
N PRO A 216 -20.61 -12.50 -5.29
CA PRO A 216 -20.17 -11.10 -5.28
C PRO A 216 -19.02 -10.82 -4.31
N ASN A 217 -18.85 -11.66 -3.29
CA ASN A 217 -17.83 -11.52 -2.25
C ASN A 217 -16.47 -12.11 -2.64
N THR A 218 -16.38 -12.86 -3.74
CA THR A 218 -15.10 -13.38 -4.21
C THR A 218 -14.24 -12.23 -4.70
N GLU A 219 -13.07 -12.08 -4.08
CA GLU A 219 -12.11 -11.05 -4.44
C GLU A 219 -11.35 -11.44 -5.70
N VAL A 220 -11.06 -10.46 -6.56
CA VAL A 220 -10.40 -10.71 -7.85
C VAL A 220 -9.23 -9.75 -8.01
N ILE A 221 -8.04 -10.32 -8.21
CA ILE A 221 -6.85 -9.60 -8.67
C ILE A 221 -6.64 -9.98 -10.13
N VAL A 222 -6.66 -8.99 -11.01
CA VAL A 222 -6.40 -9.18 -12.44
C VAL A 222 -4.91 -9.43 -12.67
N PHE A 223 -4.55 -10.39 -13.50
CA PHE A 223 -3.18 -10.61 -13.97
C PHE A 223 -3.11 -10.35 -15.48
N SER A 224 -2.81 -9.11 -15.88
CA SER A 224 -2.99 -8.63 -17.26
C SER A 224 -1.69 -8.52 -18.05
N SER A 225 -1.78 -8.72 -19.36
CA SER A 225 -0.73 -8.38 -20.33
C SER A 225 -0.46 -6.86 -20.39
N HIS A 226 0.72 -6.49 -20.89
CA HIS A 226 1.13 -5.09 -21.14
C HIS A 226 0.62 -4.54 -22.48
N SER A 227 -0.45 -5.12 -23.05
CA SER A 227 -1.00 -4.67 -24.32
C SER A 227 -2.05 -3.58 -24.13
N GLN A 228 -2.31 -2.77 -25.17
CA GLN A 228 -3.41 -1.80 -25.15
C GLN A 228 -4.76 -2.49 -24.87
N ARG A 229 -4.98 -3.67 -25.48
CA ARG A 229 -6.17 -4.48 -25.22
C ARG A 229 -6.24 -4.95 -23.76
N GLY A 230 -5.11 -5.38 -23.19
CA GLY A 230 -5.01 -5.74 -21.77
C GLY A 230 -5.29 -4.56 -20.84
N ALA A 231 -4.86 -3.35 -21.21
CA ALA A 231 -5.21 -2.12 -20.49
C ALA A 231 -6.72 -1.86 -20.51
N GLU A 232 -7.34 -1.83 -21.69
CA GLU A 232 -8.79 -1.65 -21.86
C GLU A 232 -9.60 -2.66 -21.03
N GLN A 233 -9.22 -3.94 -21.11
CA GLN A 233 -9.87 -5.00 -20.35
C GLN A 233 -9.62 -4.86 -18.84
N THR A 234 -8.44 -4.45 -18.40
CA THR A 234 -8.17 -4.28 -16.96
C THR A 234 -8.98 -3.14 -16.37
N VAL A 235 -9.11 -2.01 -17.05
CA VAL A 235 -9.93 -0.89 -16.56
C VAL A 235 -11.41 -1.32 -16.51
N GLU A 236 -11.92 -2.04 -17.52
CA GLU A 236 -13.26 -2.64 -17.46
C GLU A 236 -13.41 -3.65 -16.30
N ALA A 237 -12.40 -4.48 -16.04
CA ALA A 237 -12.43 -5.43 -14.92
C ALA A 237 -12.51 -4.71 -13.56
N LEU A 238 -11.76 -3.62 -13.39
CA LEU A 238 -11.84 -2.78 -12.19
C LEU A 238 -13.24 -2.16 -12.04
N ARG A 239 -13.88 -1.73 -13.14
CA ARG A 239 -15.27 -1.24 -13.15
C ARG A 239 -16.27 -2.33 -12.71
N LEU A 240 -16.03 -3.57 -13.13
CA LEU A 240 -16.82 -4.74 -12.73
C LEU A 240 -16.47 -5.25 -11.31
N GLY A 241 -15.66 -4.49 -10.56
CA GLY A 241 -15.36 -4.74 -9.15
C GLY A 241 -14.14 -5.62 -8.92
N ALA A 242 -13.23 -5.81 -9.88
CA ALA A 242 -11.91 -6.32 -9.55
C ALA A 242 -11.23 -5.37 -8.56
N ARG A 243 -10.53 -5.92 -7.56
CA ARG A 243 -9.94 -5.12 -6.47
C ARG A 243 -8.66 -4.41 -6.87
N ASP A 244 -7.83 -5.11 -7.62
CA ASP A 244 -6.56 -4.63 -8.09
C ASP A 244 -6.12 -5.41 -9.33
N TYR A 245 -5.01 -5.02 -9.90
CA TYR A 245 -4.37 -5.68 -11.03
C TYR A 245 -2.86 -5.79 -10.81
N LEU A 246 -2.27 -6.77 -11.47
CA LEU A 246 -0.83 -6.99 -11.58
C LEU A 246 -0.51 -7.20 -13.06
N LEU A 247 0.49 -6.49 -13.56
CA LEU A 247 0.97 -6.70 -14.92
C LEU A 247 1.86 -7.94 -14.98
N LYS A 248 1.68 -8.78 -15.99
CA LYS A 248 2.54 -9.93 -16.25
C LYS A 248 3.95 -9.42 -16.58
N PRO A 249 5.03 -9.92 -15.95
CA PRO A 249 6.38 -9.42 -16.23
C PRO A 249 6.67 -9.51 -17.73
N GLU A 250 7.01 -8.38 -18.36
CA GLU A 250 7.62 -8.40 -19.69
C GLU A 250 8.97 -9.10 -19.59
N ARG A 251 9.46 -9.68 -20.69
CA ARG A 251 10.74 -10.40 -20.79
C ARG A 251 11.84 -9.74 -19.91
N MET A 252 11.96 -10.20 -18.67
CA MET A 252 13.03 -9.78 -17.77
C MET A 252 14.29 -10.55 -18.14
N ASP A 253 15.44 -10.05 -17.70
CA ASP A 253 16.74 -10.65 -18.04
C ASP A 253 16.87 -12.09 -17.52
N SER A 254 16.10 -12.46 -16.48
CA SER A 254 15.99 -13.84 -16.00
C SER A 254 14.58 -14.23 -15.51
N ILE A 255 14.32 -15.54 -15.49
CA ILE A 255 13.10 -16.14 -14.93
C ILE A 255 13.01 -15.87 -13.42
N GLU A 256 14.15 -15.83 -12.72
CA GLU A 256 14.23 -15.54 -11.27
C GLU A 256 13.74 -14.13 -10.96
N GLN A 257 14.17 -13.12 -11.71
CA GLN A 257 13.69 -11.75 -11.55
C GLN A 257 12.19 -11.63 -11.81
N SER A 258 11.66 -12.35 -12.80
CA SER A 258 10.22 -12.38 -13.08
C SER A 258 9.45 -13.00 -11.91
N LEU A 259 9.98 -14.06 -11.32
CA LEU A 259 9.40 -14.72 -10.15
C LEU A 259 9.43 -13.83 -8.91
N ASP A 260 10.56 -13.15 -8.64
CA ASP A 260 10.69 -12.25 -7.50
C ASP A 260 9.77 -11.04 -7.65
N TYR A 261 9.66 -10.48 -8.85
CA TYR A 261 8.70 -9.43 -9.16
C TYR A 261 7.27 -9.89 -8.87
N VAL A 262 6.84 -11.04 -9.41
CA VAL A 262 5.47 -11.54 -9.17
C VAL A 262 5.27 -11.85 -7.69
N ARG A 263 6.24 -12.45 -7.00
CA ARG A 263 6.17 -12.76 -5.56
C ARG A 263 5.98 -11.50 -4.72
N GLU A 264 6.80 -10.48 -4.94
CA GLU A 264 6.72 -9.22 -4.20
C GLU A 264 5.39 -8.51 -4.49
N GLN A 265 5.06 -8.34 -5.78
CA GLN A 265 3.91 -7.55 -6.18
C GLN A 265 2.57 -8.20 -5.85
N LEU A 266 2.47 -9.53 -6.02
CA LEU A 266 1.28 -10.29 -5.67
C LEU A 266 1.15 -10.40 -4.15
N GLY A 267 2.26 -10.66 -3.44
CA GLY A 267 2.26 -10.75 -1.98
C GLY A 267 1.72 -9.49 -1.31
N ARG A 268 2.21 -8.32 -1.75
CA ARG A 268 1.72 -7.02 -1.27
C ARG A 268 0.21 -6.84 -1.46
N ARG A 269 -0.32 -7.25 -2.60
CA ARG A 269 -1.76 -7.12 -2.92
C ARG A 269 -2.61 -8.09 -2.10
N ILE A 270 -2.12 -9.31 -1.88
CA ILE A 270 -2.80 -10.31 -1.05
C ILE A 270 -2.81 -9.88 0.41
N GLU A 271 -1.68 -9.42 0.95
CA GLU A 271 -1.58 -8.85 2.30
C GLU A 271 -2.56 -7.69 2.47
N ALA A 272 -2.61 -6.80 1.49
CA ALA A 272 -3.51 -5.65 1.51
C ALA A 272 -5.00 -6.05 1.49
N LEU A 273 -5.36 -7.21 0.95
CA LEU A 273 -6.72 -7.76 1.05
C LEU A 273 -7.00 -8.38 2.43
N GLY A 274 -5.97 -8.87 3.11
CA GLY A 274 -6.01 -9.57 4.40
C GLY A 274 -6.27 -8.68 5.62
N GLU A 275 -6.00 -7.38 5.53
CA GLU A 275 -6.29 -6.40 6.60
C GLU A 275 -7.80 -6.25 6.92
N ARG A 276 -8.65 -6.96 6.18
CA ARG A 276 -10.09 -7.06 6.43
C ARG A 276 -10.51 -8.51 6.66
N ALA A 277 -10.99 -8.79 7.87
CA ALA A 277 -11.84 -9.92 8.18
C ALA A 277 -13.30 -9.43 8.25
N MET A 278 -14.05 -9.68 7.15
CA MET A 278 -15.51 -9.86 6.95
C MET A 278 -16.57 -9.25 7.93
N PRO A 279 -17.78 -8.85 7.46
CA PRO A 279 -18.46 -9.36 6.27
C PRO A 279 -18.73 -8.35 5.15
N ALA A 280 -19.15 -8.95 4.04
CA ALA A 280 -19.70 -8.38 2.82
C ALA A 280 -20.48 -7.07 3.01
N LEU A 281 -20.22 -6.11 2.11
CA LEU A 281 -21.23 -5.15 1.72
C LEU A 281 -22.43 -5.93 1.16
N ALA A 282 -23.38 -6.25 2.03
CA ALA A 282 -24.76 -6.32 1.59
C ALA A 282 -25.08 -4.95 0.96
N ALA A 283 -25.63 -4.95 -0.25
CA ALA A 283 -26.17 -3.73 -0.83
C ALA A 283 -27.06 -3.05 0.23
N PRO A 284 -26.90 -1.74 0.49
CA PRO A 284 -27.76 -1.08 1.44
C PRO A 284 -29.21 -1.28 0.99
N PRO A 285 -30.16 -1.49 1.91
CA PRO A 285 -31.56 -1.32 1.57
C PRO A 285 -31.73 0.09 0.98
N PRO A 286 -32.73 0.37 0.13
CA PRO A 286 -32.95 1.72 -0.36
C PRO A 286 -33.32 2.59 0.84
N VAL A 287 -32.35 3.31 1.39
CA VAL A 287 -32.56 4.15 2.57
C VAL A 287 -33.04 5.51 2.08
N ALA A 288 -34.25 5.82 2.51
CA ALA A 288 -34.79 7.17 2.51
C ALA A 288 -33.74 8.19 2.98
N SER A 289 -33.72 9.36 2.34
CA SER A 289 -32.91 10.55 2.64
C SER A 289 -32.22 10.51 4.00
N ALA A 290 -30.97 10.06 4.02
CA ALA A 290 -30.10 10.19 5.18
C ALA A 290 -30.04 11.67 5.60
N PRO A 291 -29.91 11.99 6.91
CA PRO A 291 -29.69 13.37 7.33
C PRO A 291 -28.43 13.89 6.62
N ALA A 292 -28.57 15.00 5.88
CA ALA A 292 -27.49 15.61 5.12
C ALA A 292 -26.23 15.72 5.98
N PHE A 293 -25.08 15.32 5.44
CA PHE A 293 -23.78 15.44 6.10
C PHE A 293 -23.59 16.88 6.60
N GLN A 294 -23.65 17.08 7.92
CA GLN A 294 -23.45 18.41 8.52
C GLN A 294 -21.98 18.58 8.84
N PHE A 295 -21.24 19.16 7.88
CA PHE A 295 -19.92 19.69 8.15
C PHE A 295 -20.06 21.06 8.85
N THR A 296 -19.82 21.11 10.16
CA THR A 296 -19.60 22.38 10.87
C THR A 296 -18.10 22.59 11.01
N PRO A 297 -17.51 23.58 10.32
CA PRO A 297 -16.09 23.90 10.50
C PRO A 297 -15.81 24.25 11.96
N ALA A 298 -14.61 23.91 12.44
CA ALA A 298 -14.13 24.42 13.72
C ALA A 298 -14.19 25.97 13.72
N PRO A 299 -14.46 26.63 14.86
CA PRO A 299 -14.50 28.09 14.92
C PRO A 299 -13.17 28.72 14.46
N GLY A 300 -13.20 29.37 13.29
CA GLY A 300 -12.07 30.00 12.59
C GLY A 300 -12.53 30.61 11.25
N GLU A 301 -11.68 31.39 10.58
CA GLU A 301 -11.95 31.93 9.24
C GLU A 301 -11.91 30.79 8.21
N TRP A 302 -13.06 30.20 7.91
CA TRP A 302 -13.22 29.32 6.76
C TRP A 302 -12.90 30.11 5.49
N VAL A 303 -11.83 29.72 4.78
CA VAL A 303 -11.50 30.29 3.48
C VAL A 303 -12.12 29.41 2.40
N GLU A 304 -12.88 30.03 1.48
CA GLU A 304 -13.49 29.30 0.37
C GLU A 304 -12.42 28.56 -0.45
N PRO A 305 -12.54 27.23 -0.63
CA PRO A 305 -11.57 26.47 -1.41
C PRO A 305 -11.52 26.91 -2.88
N GLU A 306 -10.33 26.87 -3.48
CA GLU A 306 -10.12 27.08 -4.93
C GLU A 306 -9.86 25.77 -5.68
N VAL A 307 -9.50 24.68 -4.99
CA VAL A 307 -9.20 23.39 -5.60
C VAL A 307 -9.46 22.24 -4.63
N LEU A 308 -9.97 21.13 -5.16
CA LEU A 308 -10.05 19.85 -4.47
C LEU A 308 -9.01 18.90 -5.06
N LEU A 309 -8.17 18.32 -4.22
CA LEU A 309 -7.16 17.33 -4.61
C LEU A 309 -7.57 15.95 -4.11
N ILE A 310 -7.42 14.91 -4.92
CA ILE A 310 -7.72 13.54 -4.54
C ILE A 310 -6.49 12.67 -4.83
N ALA A 311 -6.07 11.85 -3.87
CA ALA A 311 -5.01 10.87 -4.03
C ALA A 311 -5.55 9.46 -3.77
N ALA A 312 -5.27 8.51 -4.67
CA ALA A 312 -5.75 7.13 -4.56
C ALA A 312 -4.80 6.13 -5.24
N SER A 313 -4.88 4.86 -4.83
CA SER A 313 -4.07 3.78 -5.41
C SER A 313 -4.87 2.48 -5.48
N THR A 314 -4.44 1.39 -4.82
CA THR A 314 -5.20 0.12 -4.76
C THR A 314 -6.60 0.32 -4.18
N GLY A 315 -7.62 -0.18 -4.88
CA GLY A 315 -9.04 0.06 -4.59
C GLY A 315 -9.55 1.44 -5.03
N GLY A 316 -8.65 2.36 -5.37
CA GLY A 316 -8.95 3.73 -5.79
C GLY A 316 -9.87 3.82 -7.02
N PRO A 317 -9.67 3.04 -8.09
CA PRO A 317 -10.55 3.09 -9.26
C PRO A 317 -12.03 2.85 -8.94
N MET A 318 -12.31 1.90 -8.04
CA MET A 318 -13.67 1.59 -7.59
C MET A 318 -14.25 2.75 -6.76
N VAL A 319 -13.51 3.22 -5.75
CA VAL A 319 -13.96 4.31 -4.87
C VAL A 319 -14.16 5.61 -5.65
N LEU A 320 -13.25 5.95 -6.58
CA LEU A 320 -13.37 7.13 -7.44
C LEU A 320 -14.59 7.05 -8.35
N THR A 321 -14.86 5.88 -8.94
CA THR A 321 -16.04 5.69 -9.79
C THR A 321 -17.33 5.88 -8.99
N GLN A 322 -17.42 5.26 -7.81
CA GLN A 322 -18.56 5.39 -6.91
C GLN A 322 -18.76 6.83 -6.46
N LEU A 323 -17.68 7.47 -6.00
CA LEU A 323 -17.67 8.85 -5.55
C LEU A 323 -18.17 9.81 -6.62
N LEU A 324 -17.58 9.79 -7.82
CA LEU A 324 -17.93 10.73 -8.89
C LEU A 324 -19.34 10.48 -9.45
N THR A 325 -19.79 9.22 -9.48
CA THR A 325 -21.15 8.87 -9.93
C THR A 325 -22.22 9.29 -8.91
N ALA A 326 -21.88 9.31 -7.63
CA ALA A 326 -22.77 9.73 -6.56
C ALA A 326 -22.85 11.25 -6.38
N LEU A 327 -21.99 12.04 -7.05
CA LEU A 327 -22.07 13.49 -6.99
C LEU A 327 -23.36 13.98 -7.67
N PRO A 328 -24.09 14.93 -7.06
CA PRO A 328 -25.32 15.49 -7.65
C PRO A 328 -25.07 16.34 -8.91
N GLY A 329 -23.83 16.80 -9.10
CA GLY A 329 -23.41 17.60 -10.24
C GLY A 329 -21.95 18.03 -10.16
N PRO A 330 -21.49 18.89 -11.08
CA PRO A 330 -20.13 19.42 -11.09
C PRO A 330 -19.85 20.25 -9.83
N LEU A 331 -18.69 20.09 -9.22
CA LEU A 331 -18.29 20.86 -8.04
C LEU A 331 -17.86 22.29 -8.43
N ALA A 332 -17.99 23.24 -7.51
CA ALA A 332 -17.69 24.66 -7.76
C ALA A 332 -16.19 24.96 -7.93
N VAL A 333 -15.33 23.97 -7.71
CA VAL A 333 -13.87 24.05 -7.87
C VAL A 333 -13.37 22.94 -8.81
N PRO A 334 -12.20 23.09 -9.45
CA PRO A 334 -11.54 21.97 -10.12
C PRO A 334 -11.22 20.84 -9.14
N VAL A 335 -11.49 19.61 -9.55
CA VAL A 335 -11.06 18.39 -8.85
C VAL A 335 -9.82 17.83 -9.54
N VAL A 336 -8.73 17.63 -8.83
CA VAL A 336 -7.46 17.15 -9.41
C VAL A 336 -7.06 15.84 -8.74
N VAL A 337 -6.97 14.77 -9.54
CA VAL A 337 -6.86 13.40 -9.06
C VAL A 337 -5.50 12.80 -9.43
N VAL A 338 -4.76 12.31 -8.44
CA VAL A 338 -3.66 11.36 -8.64
C VAL A 338 -4.19 9.97 -8.32
N GLN A 339 -4.31 9.15 -9.35
CA GLN A 339 -4.57 7.72 -9.23
C GLN A 339 -3.34 6.97 -9.70
N HIS A 340 -2.76 6.11 -8.86
CA HIS A 340 -1.64 5.26 -9.28
C HIS A 340 -2.14 4.16 -10.22
N LEU A 341 -1.88 4.34 -11.52
CA LEU A 341 -2.11 3.39 -12.59
C LEU A 341 -0.95 3.46 -13.60
N PRO A 342 -0.77 2.44 -14.46
CA PRO A 342 0.23 2.47 -15.52
C PRO A 342 -0.11 3.56 -16.54
N GLU A 343 0.89 3.98 -17.30
CA GLU A 343 0.79 5.13 -18.19
C GLU A 343 -0.33 5.03 -19.23
N ASP A 344 -0.49 3.85 -19.81
CA ASP A 344 -1.50 3.59 -20.84
C ASP A 344 -2.93 3.47 -20.28
N PHE A 345 -3.09 3.30 -18.97
CA PHE A 345 -4.39 3.05 -18.35
C PHE A 345 -5.10 4.34 -17.94
N ILE A 346 -4.33 5.39 -17.68
CA ILE A 346 -4.86 6.67 -17.20
C ILE A 346 -5.86 7.31 -18.18
N PRO A 347 -5.60 7.38 -19.51
CA PRO A 347 -6.57 7.92 -20.46
C PRO A 347 -7.87 7.12 -20.50
N LEU A 348 -7.76 5.78 -20.53
CA LEU A 348 -8.91 4.87 -20.53
C LEU A 348 -9.75 5.02 -19.25
N PHE A 349 -9.08 5.13 -18.11
CA PHE A 349 -9.74 5.34 -16.83
C PHE A 349 -10.44 6.70 -16.77
N ALA A 350 -9.85 7.77 -17.31
CA ALA A 350 -10.50 9.08 -17.39
C ALA A 350 -11.78 9.04 -18.26
N GLU A 351 -11.73 8.37 -19.42
CA GLU A 351 -12.89 8.19 -20.30
C GLU A 351 -14.03 7.43 -19.60
N GLN A 352 -13.69 6.35 -18.90
CA GLN A 352 -14.68 5.57 -18.15
C GLN A 352 -15.29 6.35 -16.99
N LEU A 353 -14.50 7.14 -16.26
CA LEU A 353 -15.03 8.01 -15.22
C LEU A 353 -15.96 9.08 -15.81
N ALA A 354 -15.61 9.66 -16.96
CA ALA A 354 -16.47 10.62 -17.66
C ALA A 354 -17.82 9.98 -18.05
N GLU A 355 -17.79 8.78 -18.62
CA GLU A 355 -18.99 8.05 -19.03
C GLU A 355 -19.87 7.68 -17.83
N ALA A 356 -19.28 7.14 -16.77
CA ALA A 356 -20.02 6.66 -15.60
C ALA A 356 -20.65 7.81 -14.78
N SER A 357 -19.91 8.92 -14.60
CA SER A 357 -20.38 10.05 -13.78
C SER A 357 -21.17 11.09 -14.56
N GLY A 358 -21.03 11.14 -15.89
CA GLY A 358 -21.54 12.25 -16.71
C GLY A 358 -20.82 13.58 -16.49
N LEU A 359 -19.75 13.61 -15.69
CA LEU A 359 -18.95 14.81 -15.42
C LEU A 359 -17.90 15.02 -16.52
N HIS A 360 -17.37 16.25 -16.59
CA HIS A 360 -16.21 16.51 -17.44
C HIS A 360 -14.95 15.95 -16.78
N VAL A 361 -14.54 14.75 -17.18
CA VAL A 361 -13.31 14.09 -16.70
C VAL A 361 -12.28 14.03 -17.83
N LYS A 362 -11.05 14.47 -17.58
CA LYS A 362 -9.98 14.50 -18.58
C LYS A 362 -8.60 14.29 -17.92
N VAL A 363 -7.65 13.73 -18.67
CA VAL A 363 -6.23 13.78 -18.28
C VAL A 363 -5.71 15.21 -18.43
N ALA A 364 -5.10 15.75 -17.39
CA ALA A 364 -4.55 17.10 -17.37
C ALA A 364 -3.43 17.27 -18.41
N GLU A 365 -3.47 18.36 -19.18
CA GLU A 365 -2.41 18.72 -20.13
C GLU A 365 -1.53 19.87 -19.63
N PRO A 366 -0.23 19.94 -20.03
CA PRO A 366 0.63 21.03 -19.61
C PRO A 366 0.10 22.40 -20.05
N GLY A 367 -0.02 23.34 -19.10
CA GLY A 367 -0.49 24.70 -19.32
C GLY A 367 -2.00 24.84 -19.42
N GLU A 368 -2.76 23.74 -19.39
CA GLU A 368 -4.21 23.76 -19.32
C GLU A 368 -4.68 24.35 -17.98
N ILE A 369 -5.75 25.13 -18.02
CA ILE A 369 -6.31 25.82 -16.86
C ILE A 369 -7.19 24.85 -16.10
N ALA A 370 -7.01 24.78 -14.78
CA ALA A 370 -7.86 23.97 -13.91
C ALA A 370 -9.20 24.69 -13.71
N THR A 371 -10.22 24.34 -14.50
CA THR A 371 -11.54 24.99 -14.43
C THR A 371 -12.48 24.30 -13.45
N ALA A 372 -13.32 25.09 -12.78
CA ALA A 372 -14.42 24.60 -11.95
C ALA A 372 -15.35 23.65 -12.72
N GLY A 373 -15.92 22.67 -12.03
CA GLY A 373 -16.76 21.62 -12.60
C GLY A 373 -16.00 20.55 -13.39
N GLY A 374 -14.69 20.69 -13.59
CA GLY A 374 -13.84 19.69 -14.23
C GLY A 374 -13.15 18.77 -13.23
N VAL A 375 -13.00 17.51 -13.62
CA VAL A 375 -12.18 16.49 -12.92
C VAL A 375 -10.96 16.17 -13.78
N TRP A 376 -9.77 16.34 -13.21
CA TRP A 376 -8.51 16.34 -13.93
C TRP A 376 -7.60 15.25 -13.40
N LEU A 377 -7.33 14.21 -14.18
CA LEU A 377 -6.43 13.13 -13.80
C LEU A 377 -4.97 13.51 -14.10
N ALA A 378 -4.08 13.23 -13.16
CA ALA A 378 -2.66 13.29 -13.38
C ALA A 378 -2.24 12.28 -14.46
N PRO A 379 -1.37 12.66 -15.42
CA PRO A 379 -0.93 11.76 -16.47
C PRO A 379 -0.07 10.65 -15.87
N GLY A 380 -0.14 9.44 -16.42
CA GLY A 380 0.75 8.34 -16.00
C GLY A 380 2.23 8.53 -16.36
N THR A 381 2.51 9.46 -17.28
CA THR A 381 3.87 9.70 -17.84
C THR A 381 4.69 10.74 -17.06
N ALA A 382 4.07 11.50 -16.16
CA ALA A 382 4.70 12.62 -15.44
C ALA A 382 4.06 12.86 -14.07
N HIS A 383 4.74 13.58 -13.18
CA HIS A 383 4.07 14.15 -12.02
C HIS A 383 3.26 15.37 -12.44
N LEU A 384 2.04 15.48 -11.92
CA LEU A 384 1.21 16.67 -12.06
C LEU A 384 1.53 17.66 -10.94
N ARG A 385 1.68 18.94 -11.29
CA ARG A 385 1.85 20.06 -10.37
C ARG A 385 0.84 21.16 -10.69
N LEU A 386 0.46 21.90 -9.66
CA LEU A 386 -0.30 23.13 -9.77
C LEU A 386 0.62 24.35 -9.71
N ARG A 387 0.38 25.30 -10.60
CA ARG A 387 1.03 26.61 -10.58
C ARG A 387 0.03 27.69 -10.98
N ARG A 388 0.39 28.95 -10.74
CA ARG A 388 -0.34 30.08 -11.33
C ARG A 388 0.34 30.53 -12.62
N ASP A 389 -0.45 30.84 -13.64
CA ASP A 389 0.03 31.51 -14.84
C ASP A 389 0.27 33.01 -14.60
N GLU A 390 0.71 33.74 -15.64
CA GLU A 390 0.96 35.18 -15.56
C GLU A 390 -0.30 36.01 -15.24
N ARG A 391 -1.48 35.44 -15.44
CA ARG A 391 -2.79 36.06 -15.12
C ARG A 391 -3.30 35.67 -13.73
N GLY A 392 -2.54 34.86 -12.99
CA GLY A 392 -2.92 34.34 -11.67
C GLY A 392 -3.85 33.13 -11.70
N LEU A 393 -4.16 32.59 -12.88
CA LEU A 393 -5.04 31.44 -13.04
C LEU A 393 -4.30 30.14 -12.71
N LEU A 394 -4.98 29.23 -12.03
CA LEU A 394 -4.45 27.91 -11.68
C LEU A 394 -4.33 27.05 -12.94
N CYS A 395 -3.15 26.51 -13.20
CA CYS A 395 -2.89 25.68 -14.37
C CYS A 395 -1.96 24.50 -14.04
N PHE A 396 -1.94 23.53 -14.95
CA PHE A 396 -1.18 22.31 -14.80
C PHE A 396 0.25 22.43 -15.31
N GLU A 397 1.19 21.85 -14.57
CA GLU A 397 2.58 21.69 -14.97
C GLU A 397 2.97 20.22 -14.86
N HIS A 398 3.64 19.69 -15.89
CA HIS A 398 4.14 18.32 -15.86
C HIS A 398 5.62 18.32 -15.51
N SER A 399 6.00 17.48 -14.54
CA SER A 399 7.39 17.27 -14.17
C SER A 399 7.80 15.82 -14.40
N ARG A 400 8.92 15.62 -15.10
CA ARG A 400 9.55 14.30 -15.29
C ARG A 400 10.58 13.98 -14.21
N GLY A 401 10.35 14.47 -12.99
CA GLY A 401 11.17 14.16 -11.82
C GLY A 401 11.29 12.64 -11.54
N PRO A 402 12.20 12.27 -10.61
CA PRO A 402 12.33 10.88 -10.19
C PRO A 402 11.02 10.38 -9.57
N ARG A 403 10.77 9.07 -9.68
CA ARG A 403 9.64 8.42 -8.99
C ARG A 403 9.74 8.67 -7.49
N ILE A 404 8.61 8.96 -6.86
CA ILE A 404 8.49 9.17 -5.40
C ILE A 404 7.69 7.99 -4.85
N HIS A 405 8.23 7.28 -3.86
CA HIS A 405 7.68 6.02 -3.36
C HIS A 405 7.45 4.95 -4.45
N GLY A 406 8.23 5.00 -5.54
CA GLY A 406 8.06 4.14 -6.73
C GLY A 406 7.00 4.63 -7.73
N CYS A 407 6.22 5.65 -7.38
CA CYS A 407 5.13 6.19 -8.19
C CYS A 407 5.56 7.38 -9.04
N ARG A 408 4.99 7.44 -10.25
CA ARG A 408 4.89 8.63 -11.10
C ARG A 408 3.63 8.43 -11.95
N PRO A 409 2.57 9.23 -11.77
CA PRO A 409 2.44 10.41 -10.90
C PRO A 409 2.51 10.05 -9.41
N ALA A 410 2.79 11.04 -8.56
CA ALA A 410 2.87 10.86 -7.11
C ALA A 410 2.07 11.97 -6.42
N ALA A 411 1.31 11.60 -5.39
CA ALA A 411 0.41 12.48 -4.66
C ALA A 411 1.16 13.56 -3.89
N ASP A 412 2.32 13.22 -3.29
CA ASP A 412 3.17 14.19 -2.59
C ASP A 412 3.52 15.38 -3.49
N VAL A 413 3.83 15.13 -4.76
CA VAL A 413 4.22 16.19 -5.71
C VAL A 413 3.06 17.12 -6.03
N LEU A 414 1.84 16.57 -6.18
CA LEU A 414 0.64 17.37 -6.40
C LEU A 414 0.37 18.24 -5.17
N PHE A 415 0.32 17.64 -3.98
CA PHE A 415 -0.04 18.33 -2.74
C PHE A 415 0.99 19.41 -2.37
N SER A 416 2.29 19.12 -2.45
CA SER A 416 3.35 20.12 -2.22
C SER A 416 3.27 21.31 -3.19
N SER A 417 2.88 21.08 -4.45
CA SER A 417 2.70 22.18 -5.42
C SER A 417 1.44 23.01 -5.13
N ALA A 418 0.37 22.37 -4.66
CA ALA A 418 -0.85 23.06 -4.22
C ALA A 418 -0.60 23.91 -2.96
N ALA A 419 0.18 23.42 -2.01
CA ALA A 419 0.59 24.16 -0.82
C ALA A 419 1.26 25.50 -1.19
N ARG A 420 2.08 25.52 -2.25
CA ARG A 420 2.80 26.72 -2.70
C ARG A 420 1.98 27.66 -3.57
N SER A 421 1.08 27.11 -4.39
CA SER A 421 0.33 27.88 -5.39
C SER A 421 -1.05 28.33 -4.91
N VAL A 422 -1.66 27.57 -4.00
CA VAL A 422 -3.03 27.78 -3.51
C VAL A 422 -3.05 28.04 -2.00
N GLY A 423 -2.26 27.32 -1.21
CA GLY A 423 -2.14 27.51 0.24
C GLY A 423 -3.39 27.06 1.01
N ASP A 424 -3.95 27.96 1.82
CA ASP A 424 -5.09 27.73 2.71
C ASP A 424 -6.42 27.44 2.00
N ARG A 425 -6.49 27.73 0.70
CA ARG A 425 -7.64 27.45 -0.15
C ARG A 425 -7.58 26.10 -0.86
N ALA A 426 -6.63 25.24 -0.51
CA ALA A 426 -6.57 23.88 -1.03
C ALA A 426 -7.14 22.87 -0.04
N VAL A 427 -8.01 22.00 -0.54
CA VAL A 427 -8.55 20.86 0.19
C VAL A 427 -8.03 19.58 -0.47
N ALA A 428 -7.52 18.64 0.31
CA ALA A 428 -7.07 17.35 -0.16
C ALA A 428 -7.83 16.20 0.51
N VAL A 429 -8.09 15.14 -0.25
CA VAL A 429 -8.67 13.89 0.25
C VAL A 429 -7.77 12.73 -0.16
N VAL A 430 -7.30 11.96 0.82
CA VAL A 430 -6.52 10.74 0.58
C VAL A 430 -7.42 9.53 0.72
N LEU A 431 -7.61 8.81 -0.37
CA LEU A 431 -8.43 7.61 -0.45
C LEU A 431 -7.57 6.35 -0.33
N THR A 432 -8.24 5.20 -0.28
CA THR A 432 -7.65 3.85 -0.26
C THR A 432 -6.43 3.73 -1.17
N GLY A 433 -5.40 3.06 -0.65
CA GLY A 433 -4.16 2.86 -1.37
C GLY A 433 -3.06 2.30 -0.50
N MET A 434 -2.11 1.61 -1.14
CA MET A 434 -0.92 1.09 -0.49
C MET A 434 0.16 2.16 -0.33
N GLY A 435 0.97 2.06 0.72
CA GLY A 435 2.16 2.90 0.94
C GLY A 435 1.85 4.19 1.69
N THR A 436 2.71 5.19 1.53
CA THR A 436 2.65 6.45 2.30
C THR A 436 2.63 7.70 1.42
N ASP A 437 2.47 7.54 0.10
CA ASP A 437 2.43 8.68 -0.81
C ASP A 437 1.22 9.58 -0.51
N GLY A 438 1.43 10.90 -0.61
CA GLY A 438 0.50 11.93 -0.19
C GLY A 438 0.76 12.44 1.24
N CYS A 439 1.52 11.71 2.07
CA CYS A 439 1.77 12.10 3.46
C CYS A 439 2.69 13.32 3.60
N GLU A 440 3.81 13.37 2.87
CA GLU A 440 4.73 14.49 2.97
C GLU A 440 4.16 15.75 2.30
N GLY A 441 3.46 15.57 1.17
CA GLY A 441 2.76 16.67 0.51
C GLY A 441 1.59 17.20 1.35
N ALA A 442 0.85 16.33 2.04
CA ALA A 442 -0.18 16.75 2.99
C ALA A 442 0.41 17.56 4.16
N ARG A 443 1.62 17.21 4.62
CA ARG A 443 2.33 17.95 5.66
C ARG A 443 2.67 19.37 5.21
N GLU A 444 3.17 19.54 3.98
CA GLU A 444 3.38 20.85 3.36
C GLU A 444 2.07 21.62 3.21
N LEU A 445 0.99 20.94 2.81
CA LEU A 445 -0.33 21.55 2.60
C LEU A 445 -0.93 22.09 3.89
N VAL A 446 -0.92 21.30 4.96
CA VAL A 446 -1.39 21.71 6.30
C VAL A 446 -0.55 22.85 6.84
N ALA A 447 0.78 22.80 6.64
CA ALA A 447 1.67 23.91 7.04
C ALA A 447 1.37 25.22 6.30
N ALA A 448 0.83 25.14 5.08
CA ALA A 448 0.37 26.29 4.30
C ALA A 448 -1.09 26.72 4.62
N GLY A 449 -1.74 26.07 5.59
CA GLY A 449 -3.12 26.33 6.00
C GLY A 449 -4.18 25.53 5.24
N GLY A 450 -3.78 24.70 4.29
CA GLY A 450 -4.69 23.83 3.55
C GLY A 450 -5.21 22.69 4.43
N ARG A 451 -6.27 22.02 3.97
CA ARG A 451 -7.03 21.08 4.80
C ARG A 451 -7.04 19.69 4.18
N VAL A 452 -6.88 18.68 5.02
CA VAL A 452 -6.70 17.29 4.58
C VAL A 452 -7.75 16.40 5.23
N PHE A 453 -8.41 15.59 4.41
CA PHE A 453 -9.32 14.54 4.83
C PHE A 453 -8.76 13.19 4.36
N ALA A 454 -9.21 12.11 4.98
CA ALA A 454 -8.84 10.77 4.58
C ALA A 454 -10.05 9.84 4.58
N GLN A 455 -10.02 8.83 3.73
CA GLN A 455 -10.95 7.73 3.82
C GLN A 455 -10.69 6.94 5.11
N ASP A 456 -11.74 6.57 5.81
CA ASP A 456 -11.66 5.78 7.03
C ASP A 456 -11.11 4.36 6.77
N ARG A 457 -10.76 3.66 7.85
CA ARG A 457 -10.23 2.30 7.77
C ARG A 457 -11.27 1.29 7.27
N ASP A 458 -12.52 1.40 7.70
CA ASP A 458 -13.52 0.35 7.49
C ASP A 458 -14.03 0.33 6.05
N SER A 459 -14.07 1.49 5.38
CA SER A 459 -14.44 1.56 3.96
C SER A 459 -13.25 1.45 3.00
N SER A 460 -12.01 1.57 3.49
CA SER A 460 -10.81 1.43 2.66
C SER A 460 -10.58 -0.02 2.23
N VAL A 461 -10.15 -0.23 0.98
CA VAL A 461 -9.63 -1.53 0.54
C VAL A 461 -8.26 -1.77 1.15
N VAL A 462 -7.43 -0.73 1.14
CA VAL A 462 -6.08 -0.71 1.72
C VAL A 462 -5.92 0.59 2.49
N TRP A 463 -5.71 0.49 3.80
CA TRP A 463 -5.59 1.67 4.67
C TRP A 463 -4.13 2.13 4.85
N GLY A 464 -3.34 2.04 3.77
CA GLY A 464 -1.93 2.46 3.73
C GLY A 464 -1.80 3.97 3.65
N MET A 465 -2.12 4.53 2.48
CA MET A 465 -2.08 5.96 2.19
C MET A 465 -2.96 6.79 3.15
N PRO A 466 -4.25 6.50 3.34
CA PRO A 466 -5.09 7.25 4.28
C PRO A 466 -4.63 7.05 5.74
N GLY A 467 -4.15 5.85 6.08
CA GLY A 467 -3.57 5.59 7.39
C GLY A 467 -2.28 6.38 7.65
N ALA A 468 -1.45 6.61 6.63
CA ALA A 468 -0.22 7.37 6.77
C ALA A 468 -0.48 8.83 7.15
N VAL A 469 -1.39 9.51 6.43
CA VAL A 469 -1.77 10.90 6.75
C VAL A 469 -2.50 11.00 8.10
N THR A 470 -3.32 10.00 8.43
CA THR A 470 -4.05 9.95 9.71
C THR A 470 -3.09 9.80 10.89
N ARG A 471 -2.18 8.81 10.84
CA ARG A 471 -1.18 8.58 11.88
C ARG A 471 -0.20 9.74 12.04
N ALA A 472 0.03 10.52 10.98
CA ALA A 472 0.82 11.73 11.03
C ALA A 472 0.11 12.93 11.70
N GLY A 473 -1.17 12.79 12.06
CA GLY A 473 -1.97 13.84 12.69
C GLY A 473 -2.32 15.00 11.75
N LEU A 474 -2.37 14.73 10.44
CA LEU A 474 -2.61 15.73 9.40
C LEU A 474 -4.07 15.83 8.97
N VAL A 475 -4.87 14.80 9.29
CA VAL A 475 -6.26 14.65 8.86
C VAL A 475 -7.16 15.40 9.82
N GLU A 476 -8.01 16.27 9.27
CA GLU A 476 -9.03 16.97 10.04
C GLU A 476 -10.19 16.04 10.41
N ARG A 477 -10.60 15.19 9.47
CA ARG A 477 -11.62 14.16 9.68
C ARG A 477 -11.43 12.98 8.74
N GLU A 478 -11.60 11.78 9.27
CA GLU A 478 -11.78 10.56 8.49
C GLU A 478 -13.24 10.47 8.01
N LEU A 479 -13.43 10.08 6.76
CA LEU A 479 -14.73 10.01 6.07
C LEU A 479 -14.97 8.59 5.60
N GLU A 480 -16.16 8.05 5.87
CA GLU A 480 -16.59 6.78 5.28
C GLU A 480 -16.82 6.95 3.78
N ALA A 481 -16.63 5.90 2.97
CA ALA A 481 -16.77 5.97 1.52
C ALA A 481 -18.15 6.50 1.07
N ASP A 482 -19.20 6.12 1.78
CA ASP A 482 -20.59 6.53 1.49
C ASP A 482 -20.85 8.00 1.88
N GLU A 483 -20.07 8.57 2.80
CA GLU A 483 -20.14 9.99 3.19
C GLU A 483 -19.36 10.91 2.25
N LEU A 484 -18.38 10.37 1.49
CA LEU A 484 -17.49 11.17 0.66
C LEU A 484 -18.23 12.11 -0.32
N PRO A 485 -19.26 11.70 -1.07
CA PRO A 485 -19.93 12.59 -2.03
C PRO A 485 -20.53 13.83 -1.35
N ASP A 486 -21.31 13.62 -0.28
CA ASP A 486 -21.95 14.70 0.47
C ASP A 486 -20.92 15.57 1.19
N ALA A 487 -19.85 14.97 1.71
CA ALA A 487 -18.75 15.68 2.33
C ALA A 487 -18.03 16.59 1.31
N LEU A 488 -17.72 16.10 0.10
CA LEU A 488 -17.10 16.91 -0.93
C LEU A 488 -17.97 18.10 -1.32
N VAL A 489 -19.27 17.87 -1.55
CA VAL A 489 -20.23 18.95 -1.83
C VAL A 489 -20.27 19.97 -0.70
N ALA A 490 -20.28 19.53 0.56
CA ALA A 490 -20.26 20.43 1.71
C ALA A 490 -18.95 21.23 1.81
N LEU A 491 -17.82 20.63 1.44
CA LEU A 491 -16.50 21.25 1.51
C LEU A 491 -16.27 22.29 0.41
N VAL A 492 -16.71 22.04 -0.82
CA VAL A 492 -16.35 22.90 -1.97
C VAL A 492 -17.55 23.48 -2.73
N GLY A 493 -18.77 23.05 -2.42
CA GLY A 493 -20.00 23.50 -3.08
C GLY A 493 -20.22 22.89 -4.46
N GLU A 494 -21.46 23.00 -4.93
CA GLU A 494 -21.87 22.63 -6.29
C GLU A 494 -21.79 23.85 -7.22
N LEU A 495 -21.33 23.64 -8.44
CA LEU A 495 -21.28 24.67 -9.47
C LEU A 495 -22.70 25.09 -9.86
N GLY A 496 -23.05 26.36 -9.61
CA GLY A 496 -24.37 26.91 -9.92
C GLY A 496 -25.36 26.96 -8.74
N ALA A 497 -25.01 26.42 -7.56
CA ALA A 497 -25.87 26.49 -6.37
C ALA A 497 -25.88 27.86 -5.65
N GLN A 498 -25.07 28.82 -6.09
CA GLN A 498 -24.93 30.14 -5.45
C GLN A 498 -26.08 31.13 -5.73
N GLU A 499 -27.15 30.78 -6.46
CA GLU A 499 -28.32 31.67 -6.62
C GLU A 499 -29.27 31.70 -5.41
N GLY A 500 -29.03 30.91 -4.35
CA GLY A 500 -30.00 30.69 -3.27
C GLY A 500 -29.64 31.13 -1.84
N ARG A 501 -28.42 31.64 -1.57
CA ARG A 501 -28.06 32.13 -0.22
C ARG A 501 -28.01 33.66 -0.20
N GLN A 502 -29.19 34.28 -0.06
CA GLN A 502 -29.33 35.68 0.38
C GLN A 502 -29.46 35.76 1.90
#